data_AF-A0ABD1GVT3-F1
#
_entry.id   AF-A0ABD1GVT3-F1
#
_cell.length_a   1.000
_cell.length_b   1.000
_cell.length_c   1.000
_cell.angle_alpha   90.00
_cell.angle_beta   90.00
_cell.angle_gamma   90.00
#
_symmetry.space_group_name_H-M   'P 1'
#
loop_
_entity.id
_entity.type
_entity.pdbx_description
1 polymer ?
#
loop_
_entity_poly.entity_id
_entity_poly.type
_entity_poly.pdbx_seq_one_letter_code
_entity_poly.pdbx_strand_id
1 'polypeptide(L)'
;MTSRFKKNRKKHGHVRAGHGRIGKHRKHLGVQGNAGGMHHHRILFDKASKDNAPLIDVMQFGYFKVLEKGLLPEDKSVLLKAKLVSKNAGKKIKEASSAVVLTA
;
A
#
# COMPACT_ATOMS: atom_id res chain seq x y z
N MET A 1 1.43 30.65 15.04
CA MET A 1 2.81 30.33 14.57
C MET A 1 3.04 28.82 14.49
N THR A 2 2.95 28.22 13.29
CA THR A 2 3.16 26.77 13.08
C THR A 2 4.64 26.37 12.92
N SER A 3 5.53 27.36 12.74
CA SER A 3 6.97 27.15 12.50
C SER A 3 7.71 26.49 13.67
N ARG A 4 7.21 26.62 14.91
CA ARG A 4 7.82 26.06 16.13
C ARG A 4 7.89 24.53 16.12
N PHE A 5 6.95 23.86 15.45
CA PHE A 5 6.88 22.40 15.42
C PHE A 5 7.60 21.78 14.21
N LYS A 6 8.25 22.58 13.35
CA LYS A 6 8.95 22.06 12.17
C LYS A 6 10.17 21.22 12.60
N LYS A 7 10.35 20.07 11.94
CA LYS A 7 11.49 19.15 12.17
C LYS A 7 12.84 19.88 12.07
N ASN A 8 12.98 20.85 11.17
CA ASN A 8 14.21 21.63 11.00
C ASN A 8 14.62 22.42 12.25
N ARG A 9 13.68 22.91 13.06
CA ARG A 9 14.00 23.62 14.31
C ARG A 9 14.65 22.70 15.33
N LYS A 10 14.22 21.44 15.38
CA LYS A 10 14.82 20.39 16.24
C LYS A 10 16.19 19.91 15.74
N LYS A 11 16.55 20.22 14.48
CA LYS A 11 17.81 19.82 13.85
C LYS A 11 18.81 20.98 13.75
N HIS A 12 18.56 22.10 14.42
CA HIS A 12 19.55 23.16 14.54
C HIS A 12 20.82 22.61 15.21
N GLY A 13 22.00 23.09 14.80
CA GLY A 13 23.30 22.57 15.26
C GLY A 13 23.70 21.21 14.70
N HIS A 14 22.82 20.48 14.00
CA HIS A 14 23.21 19.23 13.36
C HIS A 14 23.81 19.52 11.98
N VAL A 15 25.05 19.05 11.76
CA VAL A 15 25.87 19.32 10.56
C VAL A 15 25.13 19.15 9.23
N ARG A 16 24.17 18.21 9.14
CA ARG A 16 23.41 17.94 7.90
C ARG A 16 21.89 17.85 8.06
N ALA A 17 21.36 18.38 9.16
CA ALA A 17 19.92 18.50 9.39
C ALA A 17 19.08 17.21 9.15
N GLY A 18 19.68 16.02 9.26
CA GLY A 18 18.99 14.73 9.07
C GLY A 18 19.05 14.10 7.68
N HIS A 19 19.74 14.69 6.69
CA HIS A 19 19.79 14.15 5.31
C HIS A 19 20.97 13.19 5.04
N GLY A 20 21.62 12.67 6.09
CA GLY A 20 22.76 11.76 5.99
C GLY A 20 24.12 12.43 5.68
N ARG A 21 25.20 11.97 6.35
CA ARG A 21 26.56 12.54 6.24
C ARG A 21 27.33 12.13 5.00
N ILE A 22 26.98 11.02 4.36
CA ILE A 22 27.74 10.48 3.22
C ILE A 22 27.08 10.90 1.90
N GLY A 23 25.83 10.48 1.66
CA GLY A 23 25.13 10.69 0.38
C GLY A 23 24.97 12.14 -0.09
N LYS A 24 24.99 13.11 0.84
CA LYS A 24 24.73 14.56 0.62
C LYS A 24 23.32 14.82 0.05
N HIS A 25 22.68 15.91 0.48
CA HIS A 25 21.40 16.31 -0.09
C HIS A 25 21.63 16.98 -1.45
N ARG A 26 21.01 16.45 -2.51
CA ARG A 26 20.98 17.06 -3.86
C ARG A 26 19.52 17.36 -4.23
N LYS A 27 19.29 18.29 -5.15
CA LYS A 27 17.94 18.69 -5.58
C LYS A 27 17.16 17.50 -6.16
N HIS A 28 17.80 16.73 -7.03
CA HIS A 28 17.29 15.45 -7.56
C HIS A 28 18.49 14.48 -7.68
N LEU A 29 18.39 13.27 -7.13
CA LEU A 29 19.49 12.28 -7.16
C LEU A 29 19.48 11.38 -8.41
N GLY A 30 18.35 11.31 -9.12
CA GLY A 30 18.20 10.55 -10.37
C GLY A 30 17.52 11.41 -11.42
N VAL A 31 16.19 11.45 -11.39
CA VAL A 31 15.37 12.18 -12.37
C VAL A 31 14.30 13.03 -11.69
N GLN A 32 13.70 13.95 -12.44
CA GLN A 32 12.69 14.88 -11.95
C GLN A 32 11.28 14.30 -12.13
N GLY A 33 10.42 14.43 -11.12
CA GLY A 33 9.03 13.95 -11.19
C GLY A 33 8.91 12.45 -11.41
N ASN A 34 7.98 12.02 -12.28
CA ASN A 34 7.72 10.61 -12.60
C ASN A 34 8.59 10.06 -13.74
N ALA A 35 9.64 10.78 -14.14
CA ALA A 35 10.57 10.30 -15.15
C ALA A 35 11.26 8.99 -14.72
N GLY A 36 11.70 8.19 -15.69
CA GLY A 36 12.41 6.92 -15.41
C GLY A 36 11.51 5.78 -14.90
N GLY A 37 10.19 5.98 -14.83
CA GLY A 37 9.21 5.02 -14.31
C GLY A 37 9.29 3.63 -14.96
N MET A 38 9.63 3.52 -16.24
CA MET A 38 9.77 2.22 -16.93
C MET A 38 11.22 1.71 -17.03
N HIS A 39 12.21 2.53 -16.63
CA HIS A 39 13.63 2.21 -16.72
C HIS A 39 14.20 1.89 -15.32
N HIS A 40 14.74 2.88 -14.62
CA HIS A 40 15.39 2.71 -13.32
C HIS A 40 14.44 2.84 -12.12
N HIS A 41 13.21 3.36 -12.31
CA HIS A 41 12.16 3.39 -11.28
C HIS A 41 11.07 2.32 -11.46
N ARG A 42 11.26 1.38 -12.39
CA ARG A 42 10.30 0.31 -12.73
C ARG A 42 9.78 -0.46 -11.53
N ILE A 43 10.67 -0.94 -10.66
CA ILE A 43 10.29 -1.74 -9.49
C ILE A 43 9.36 -0.95 -8.54
N LEU A 44 9.56 0.36 -8.42
CA LEU A 44 8.72 1.20 -7.57
C LEU A 44 7.32 1.39 -8.20
N PHE A 45 7.25 1.54 -9.52
CA PHE A 45 5.98 1.62 -10.25
C PHE A 45 5.22 0.29 -10.21
N ASP A 46 5.87 -0.83 -10.49
CA ASP A 46 5.28 -2.18 -10.48
C ASP A 46 4.74 -2.58 -9.09
N LYS A 47 5.37 -2.07 -8.01
CA LYS A 47 4.90 -2.26 -6.63
C LYS A 47 3.77 -1.32 -6.23
N ALA A 48 3.68 -0.15 -6.87
CA ALA A 48 2.69 0.88 -6.56
C ALA A 48 1.42 0.78 -7.44
N SER A 49 1.46 0.02 -8.54
CA SER A 49 0.30 -0.25 -9.37
C SER A 49 -0.73 -1.10 -8.62
N LYS A 50 -1.99 -0.64 -8.66
CA LYS A 50 -3.17 -1.25 -8.00
C LYS A 50 -3.53 -2.65 -8.50
N ASP A 51 -2.85 -3.10 -9.55
CA ASP A 51 -3.12 -4.38 -10.23
C ASP A 51 -2.53 -5.58 -9.50
N ASN A 52 -1.59 -5.35 -8.56
CA ASN A 52 -1.09 -6.38 -7.66
C ASN A 52 -1.93 -6.41 -6.36
N ALA A 53 -3.21 -6.77 -6.49
CA ALA A 53 -4.06 -7.02 -5.32
C ALA A 53 -3.53 -8.27 -4.57
N PRO A 54 -3.31 -8.19 -3.24
CA PRO A 54 -2.87 -9.34 -2.47
C PRO A 54 -3.93 -10.43 -2.52
N LEU A 55 -3.48 -11.66 -2.80
CA LEU A 55 -4.31 -12.86 -2.73
C LEU A 55 -4.28 -13.41 -1.30
N ILE A 56 -5.42 -13.40 -0.63
CA ILE A 56 -5.58 -13.99 0.71
C ILE A 56 -6.33 -15.30 0.57
N ASP A 57 -5.64 -16.39 0.83
CA ASP A 57 -6.21 -17.72 0.95
C ASP A 57 -6.65 -17.97 2.38
N VAL A 58 -7.95 -17.87 2.65
CA VAL A 58 -8.47 -18.03 4.01
C VAL A 58 -8.46 -19.49 4.47
N MET A 59 -8.35 -20.44 3.54
CA MET A 59 -8.29 -21.88 3.85
C MET A 59 -6.97 -22.26 4.50
N GLN A 60 -5.86 -21.59 4.13
CA GLN A 60 -4.56 -21.78 4.78
C GLN A 60 -4.59 -21.44 6.28
N PHE A 61 -5.49 -20.54 6.67
CA PHE A 61 -5.69 -20.13 8.06
C PHE A 61 -6.80 -20.94 8.77
N GLY A 62 -7.35 -21.98 8.12
CA GLY A 62 -8.39 -22.83 8.69
C GLY A 62 -9.81 -22.26 8.62
N TYR A 63 -10.04 -21.20 7.84
CA TYR A 63 -11.37 -20.62 7.65
C TYR A 63 -11.99 -21.09 6.33
N PHE A 64 -13.22 -21.58 6.40
CA PHE A 64 -13.93 -22.12 5.23
C PHE A 64 -15.04 -21.19 4.72
N LYS A 65 -15.54 -20.27 5.55
CA LYS A 65 -16.67 -19.40 5.22
C LYS A 65 -16.39 -17.93 5.53
N VAL A 66 -16.61 -17.05 4.55
CA VAL A 66 -16.47 -15.60 4.68
C VAL A 66 -17.83 -14.95 4.99
N LEU A 67 -17.86 -14.16 6.07
CA LEU A 67 -19.03 -13.43 6.58
C LEU A 67 -18.77 -11.93 6.55
N GLU A 68 -19.83 -11.13 6.55
CA GLU A 68 -19.82 -9.69 6.29
C GLU A 68 -19.59 -8.81 7.54
N LYS A 69 -18.98 -9.34 8.60
CA LYS A 69 -18.84 -8.58 9.85
C LYS A 69 -17.67 -7.59 9.73
N GLY A 70 -17.91 -6.31 10.03
CA GLY A 70 -16.87 -5.27 10.06
C GLY A 70 -16.81 -4.40 8.79
N LEU A 71 -15.82 -3.50 8.74
CA LEU A 71 -15.60 -2.56 7.62
C LEU A 71 -14.42 -3.03 6.77
N LEU A 72 -14.57 -2.98 5.44
CA LEU A 72 -13.51 -3.23 4.47
C LEU A 72 -12.90 -1.89 4.03
N PRO A 73 -11.57 -1.77 3.92
CA PRO A 73 -10.94 -0.54 3.44
C PRO A 73 -11.20 -0.36 1.93
N GLU A 74 -11.76 0.79 1.55
CA GLU A 74 -12.09 1.11 0.15
C GLU A 74 -10.86 1.40 -0.70
N ASP A 75 -9.77 1.86 -0.08
CA ASP A 75 -8.53 2.24 -0.78
C ASP A 75 -7.69 1.03 -1.25
N LYS A 76 -8.08 -0.20 -0.88
CA LYS A 76 -7.29 -1.42 -1.10
C LYS A 76 -8.15 -2.52 -1.73
N SER A 77 -7.83 -2.88 -2.97
CA SER A 77 -8.36 -4.06 -3.63
C SER A 77 -7.68 -5.33 -3.11
N VAL A 78 -8.47 -6.37 -2.83
CA VAL A 78 -7.99 -7.68 -2.35
C VAL A 78 -8.61 -8.80 -3.17
N LEU A 79 -7.85 -9.85 -3.44
CA LEU A 79 -8.37 -11.11 -3.98
C LEU A 79 -8.51 -12.12 -2.84
N LEU A 80 -9.71 -12.63 -2.61
CA LEU A 80 -10.00 -13.62 -1.56
C LEU A 80 -10.20 -15.01 -2.17
N LYS A 81 -9.58 -16.05 -1.61
CA LYS A 81 -9.86 -17.46 -1.94
C LYS A 81 -10.57 -18.13 -0.78
N ALA A 82 -11.78 -18.63 -0.99
CA ALA A 82 -12.61 -19.23 0.07
C ALA A 82 -13.51 -20.35 -0.49
N LYS A 83 -13.99 -21.25 0.38
CA LYS A 83 -14.99 -22.26 0.01
C LYS A 83 -16.41 -21.72 -0.05
N LEU A 84 -16.80 -20.98 0.99
CA LEU A 84 -18.16 -20.45 1.16
C LEU A 84 -18.12 -18.95 1.39
N VAL A 85 -19.06 -18.23 0.78
CA VAL A 85 -19.21 -16.77 0.96
C VAL A 85 -20.69 -16.47 1.19
N SER A 86 -21.00 -15.68 2.22
CA SER A 86 -22.36 -15.21 2.43
C SER A 86 -22.78 -14.20 1.35
N LYS A 87 -24.07 -14.16 1.01
CA LYS A 87 -24.61 -13.24 -0.02
C LYS A 87 -24.23 -11.78 0.26
N ASN A 88 -24.32 -11.36 1.53
CA ASN A 88 -24.02 -9.99 1.89
C ASN A 88 -22.51 -9.71 1.88
N ALA A 89 -21.67 -10.67 2.31
CA ALA A 89 -20.21 -10.52 2.20
C ALA A 89 -19.77 -10.37 0.74
N GLY A 90 -20.36 -11.15 -0.18
CA GLY A 90 -20.07 -11.03 -1.60
C GLY A 90 -20.39 -9.65 -2.17
N LYS A 91 -21.54 -9.06 -1.77
CA LYS A 91 -21.91 -7.69 -2.16
C LYS A 91 -20.88 -6.67 -1.68
N LYS A 92 -20.51 -6.74 -0.40
CA LYS A 92 -19.55 -5.81 0.22
C LYS A 92 -18.14 -5.90 -0.35
N ILE A 93 -17.67 -7.12 -0.64
CA ILE A 93 -16.37 -7.34 -1.28
C ILE A 93 -16.37 -6.70 -2.68
N LYS A 94 -17.45 -6.84 -3.44
CA LYS A 94 -17.60 -6.23 -4.76
C LYS A 94 -17.66 -4.69 -4.70
N GLU A 95 -18.36 -4.13 -3.72
CA GLU A 95 -18.41 -2.69 -3.46
C GLU A 95 -17.02 -2.13 -3.10
N ALA A 96 -16.24 -2.85 -2.30
CA ALA A 96 -14.87 -2.50 -1.95
C ALA A 96 -13.84 -2.75 -3.09
N SER A 97 -14.29 -2.85 -4.35
CA SER A 97 -13.45 -3.14 -5.53
C SER A 97 -12.55 -4.37 -5.37
N SER A 98 -12.98 -5.33 -4.55
CA SER A 98 -12.29 -6.57 -4.25
C SER A 98 -13.01 -7.75 -4.93
N ALA A 99 -12.32 -8.87 -5.10
CA ALA A 99 -12.88 -10.05 -5.77
C ALA A 99 -12.71 -11.31 -4.92
N VAL A 100 -13.61 -12.27 -5.11
CA VAL A 100 -13.56 -13.57 -4.43
C VAL A 100 -13.54 -14.71 -5.45
N VAL A 101 -12.64 -15.66 -5.24
CA VAL A 101 -12.48 -16.90 -5.99
C VAL A 101 -12.99 -18.04 -5.11
N LEU A 102 -14.05 -18.70 -5.57
CA LEU A 102 -14.59 -19.87 -4.90
C LEU A 102 -13.70 -21.08 -5.22
N THR A 103 -13.30 -21.82 -4.19
CA THR A 103 -12.46 -23.02 -4.29
C THR A 103 -13.15 -24.18 -3.57
N ALA A 104 -12.90 -25.42 -3.99
CA ALA A 104 -13.53 -26.62 -3.42
C ALA A 104 -12.97 -27.00 -2.05
#